data_AF-A0A1M6YMZ8-F1
#
_entry.id   AF-A0A1M6YMZ8-F1
#
_cell.length_a   1.000
_cell.length_b   1.000
_cell.length_c   1.000
_cell.angle_alpha   90.00
_cell.angle_beta   90.00
_cell.angle_gamma   90.00
#
_symmetry.space_group_name_H-M   'P 1'
#
loop_
_entity.id
_entity.type
_entity.pdbx_description
1 polymer ?
#
loop_
_entity_poly.entity_id
_entity_poly.type
_entity_poly.pdbx_seq_one_letter_code
_entity_poly.pdbx_strand_id
1 'polypeptide(L)'
;MTRFFSTSTFKAALLRVPFFVAFCILLNGCGDLGEDPVLSDAHFSRTFRYYYEEECRFDDDGMYDCARITTLSPAYVVRIRVDGFGNATLNLDGTEFVFEEGAFAEGRDRFGGYFHFYEDDSELTLYKDGSEMIIWDLESGFATIYSYEM
;
A
#
# COMPACT_ATOMS: atom_id res chain seq x y z
N MET A 1 -42.81 25.17 -39.66
CA MET A 1 -43.47 24.21 -38.76
C MET A 1 -43.36 22.83 -39.42
N THR A 2 -42.58 21.93 -38.80
CA THR A 2 -42.63 20.44 -38.87
C THR A 2 -42.66 19.76 -40.26
N ARG A 3 -41.51 19.32 -40.81
CA ARG A 3 -40.83 17.97 -40.75
C ARG A 3 -41.57 16.84 -41.51
N PHE A 4 -40.96 15.81 -42.12
CA PHE A 4 -39.83 15.54 -43.04
C PHE A 4 -39.82 13.99 -43.24
N PHE A 5 -39.50 13.50 -44.47
CA PHE A 5 -39.09 12.12 -44.86
C PHE A 5 -40.06 10.94 -44.62
N SER A 6 -40.03 9.81 -45.33
CA SER A 6 -39.62 9.36 -46.67
C SER A 6 -39.90 7.86 -46.71
N THR A 7 -40.33 7.36 -47.86
CA THR A 7 -40.55 5.95 -48.19
C THR A 7 -39.25 5.13 -48.22
N SER A 8 -39.32 3.86 -47.82
CA SER A 8 -39.08 2.70 -48.71
C SER A 8 -38.52 1.49 -47.96
N THR A 9 -39.18 0.36 -48.22
CA THR A 9 -38.95 -1.01 -47.78
C THR A 9 -37.67 -1.61 -48.35
N PHE A 10 -36.91 -2.37 -47.56
CA PHE A 10 -35.86 -3.27 -48.04
C PHE A 10 -36.12 -4.71 -47.55
N LYS A 11 -36.15 -5.65 -48.50
CA LYS A 11 -36.13 -7.11 -48.29
C LYS A 11 -34.70 -7.62 -48.48
N ALA A 12 -34.21 -8.51 -47.61
CA ALA A 12 -33.24 -9.58 -47.91
C ALA A 12 -33.18 -10.50 -46.67
N ALA A 13 -33.79 -11.70 -46.71
CA ALA A 13 -33.26 -12.97 -47.23
C ALA A 13 -32.53 -13.79 -46.14
N LEU A 14 -33.23 -14.84 -45.69
CA LEU A 14 -32.76 -15.94 -44.85
C LEU A 14 -31.70 -16.79 -45.58
N LEU A 15 -30.63 -17.21 -44.91
CA LEU A 15 -29.93 -18.46 -45.24
C LEU A 15 -29.47 -19.19 -43.97
N ARG A 16 -29.58 -20.52 -44.01
CA ARG A 16 -29.53 -21.49 -42.91
C ARG A 16 -28.12 -22.04 -42.63
N VAL A 17 -27.88 -22.35 -41.34
CA VAL A 17 -26.81 -23.07 -40.59
C VAL A 17 -26.62 -24.54 -41.10
N PRO A 18 -25.45 -25.29 -40.99
CA PRO A 18 -24.82 -25.88 -39.76
C PRO A 18 -23.26 -26.05 -39.75
N PHE A 19 -22.55 -26.01 -38.60
CA PHE A 19 -22.27 -26.99 -37.51
C PHE A 19 -21.10 -27.98 -37.77
N PHE A 20 -20.08 -27.93 -36.88
CA PHE A 20 -18.90 -28.81 -36.66
C PHE A 20 -17.77 -28.90 -37.70
N VAL A 21 -16.50 -28.66 -37.27
CA VAL A 21 -15.42 -29.65 -37.07
C VAL A 21 -14.26 -28.99 -36.30
N ALA A 22 -13.81 -29.65 -35.24
CA ALA A 22 -12.68 -29.33 -34.36
C ALA A 22 -11.31 -29.61 -35.01
N PHE A 23 -10.23 -28.97 -34.56
CA PHE A 23 -9.00 -29.67 -34.15
C PHE A 23 -7.98 -28.71 -33.50
N CYS A 24 -7.47 -29.13 -32.36
CA CYS A 24 -6.37 -28.49 -31.62
C CYS A 24 -4.99 -28.93 -32.16
N ILE A 25 -3.96 -28.31 -31.57
CA ILE A 25 -2.59 -28.78 -31.29
C ILE A 25 -1.47 -28.43 -32.29
N LEU A 26 -0.47 -27.71 -31.75
CA LEU A 26 1.00 -27.96 -31.73
C LEU A 26 1.77 -26.65 -32.02
N LEU A 27 2.16 -25.87 -30.99
CA LEU A 27 3.48 -25.95 -30.32
C LEU A 27 4.64 -26.28 -31.27
N ASN A 28 5.47 -25.29 -31.58
CA ASN A 28 6.94 -25.35 -31.55
C ASN A 28 7.52 -23.96 -31.91
N GLY A 29 8.04 -23.29 -30.90
CA GLY A 29 8.76 -22.03 -31.01
C GLY A 29 9.54 -21.81 -29.72
N CYS A 30 10.54 -22.67 -29.53
CA CYS A 30 11.56 -22.52 -28.51
C CYS A 30 12.52 -21.41 -28.95
N GLY A 31 12.72 -20.39 -28.11
CA GLY A 31 13.73 -19.38 -28.36
C GLY A 31 13.49 -18.09 -27.59
N ASP A 32 14.42 -17.81 -26.67
CA ASP A 32 14.79 -16.48 -26.18
C ASP A 32 13.80 -15.83 -25.19
N LEU A 33 14.21 -15.25 -24.06
CA LEU A 33 15.48 -14.77 -23.55
C LEU A 33 15.55 -15.13 -22.06
N GLY A 34 16.75 -15.08 -21.46
CA GLY A 34 16.94 -15.35 -20.04
C GLY A 34 15.88 -14.69 -19.15
N GLU A 35 15.62 -15.29 -17.98
CA GLU A 35 14.98 -14.54 -16.90
C GLU A 35 15.77 -13.25 -16.73
N ASP A 36 15.20 -12.17 -17.28
CA ASP A 36 15.55 -10.82 -16.91
C ASP A 36 15.44 -10.84 -15.39
N PRO A 37 16.51 -10.49 -14.67
CA PRO A 37 16.49 -10.64 -13.23
C PRO A 37 15.29 -9.83 -12.77
N VAL A 38 14.42 -10.45 -11.95
CA VAL A 38 13.45 -9.68 -11.18
C VAL A 38 14.33 -8.73 -10.37
N LEU A 39 14.47 -7.52 -10.91
CA LEU A 39 15.15 -6.37 -10.34
C LEU A 39 14.12 -5.25 -10.42
N SER A 40 13.06 -5.46 -9.65
CA SER A 40 12.27 -4.39 -9.09
C SER A 40 11.93 -4.78 -7.65
N ASP A 41 12.96 -5.17 -6.91
CA ASP A 41 12.86 -5.89 -5.63
C ASP A 41 12.36 -5.02 -4.47
N ALA A 42 12.03 -3.75 -4.74
CA ALA A 42 11.38 -2.84 -3.83
C ALA A 42 10.47 -1.91 -4.62
N HIS A 43 9.16 -1.98 -4.39
CA HIS A 43 8.25 -0.95 -4.90
C HIS A 43 8.23 0.28 -3.98
N PHE A 44 8.70 0.13 -2.74
CA PHE A 44 8.92 1.23 -1.80
C PHE A 44 10.19 1.00 -0.98
N SER A 45 11.04 2.03 -0.85
CA SER A 45 12.16 2.00 0.11
C SER A 45 12.53 3.41 0.55
N ARG A 46 12.54 3.64 1.87
CA ARG A 46 12.82 4.94 2.48
C ARG A 46 13.52 4.78 3.83
N THR A 47 14.29 5.80 4.18
CA THR A 47 14.83 6.01 5.53
C THR A 47 14.30 7.33 6.05
N PHE A 48 13.67 7.31 7.22
CA PHE A 48 13.17 8.47 7.92
C PHE A 48 14.01 8.74 9.17
N ARG A 49 13.99 10.01 9.59
CA ARG A 49 14.64 10.47 10.82
C ARG A 49 13.65 11.35 11.56
N TYR A 50 13.40 11.02 12.81
CA TYR A 50 12.52 11.78 13.67
C TYR A 50 13.34 12.46 14.76
N TYR A 51 13.06 13.74 14.97
CA TYR A 51 13.81 14.60 15.89
C TYR A 51 12.99 14.96 17.12
N TYR A 52 11.72 14.59 17.13
CA TYR A 52 10.78 14.91 18.19
C TYR A 52 9.94 13.68 18.52
N GLU A 53 9.60 13.56 19.79
CA GLU A 53 8.72 12.54 20.33
C GLU A 53 7.66 13.18 21.24
N GLU A 54 6.42 12.73 21.14
CA GLU A 54 5.33 13.10 22.02
C GLU A 54 4.54 11.85 22.39
N GLU A 55 4.20 11.70 23.67
CA GLU A 55 3.36 10.61 24.16
C GLU A 55 1.97 11.17 24.48
N CYS A 56 0.92 10.58 23.91
CA CYS A 56 -0.47 10.95 24.13
C CYS A 56 -1.25 9.75 24.63
N ARG A 57 -2.29 10.00 25.43
CA ARG A 57 -3.34 9.00 25.62
C ARG A 57 -4.21 8.93 24.38
N PHE A 58 -4.86 7.81 24.13
CA PHE A 58 -5.86 7.71 23.08
C PHE A 58 -7.07 6.89 23.53
N ASP A 59 -8.19 7.16 22.86
CA ASP A 59 -9.41 6.37 22.92
C ASP A 59 -10.08 6.34 21.53
N ASP A 60 -11.33 5.89 21.46
CA ASP A 60 -12.10 5.78 20.22
C ASP A 60 -12.28 7.13 19.48
N ASP A 61 -12.17 8.26 20.19
CA ASP A 61 -12.31 9.61 19.62
C ASP A 61 -10.95 10.18 19.13
N GLY A 62 -9.84 9.52 19.45
CA GLY A 62 -8.49 9.84 19.02
C GLY A 62 -7.53 10.17 20.17
N MET A 63 -6.46 10.89 19.88
CA MET A 63 -5.43 11.24 20.86
C MET A 63 -5.85 12.43 21.73
N TYR A 64 -5.53 12.36 23.02
CA TYR A 64 -5.77 13.41 24.01
C TYR A 64 -4.70 13.38 25.11
N ASP A 65 -4.66 14.43 25.94
CA ASP A 65 -3.74 14.54 27.09
C ASP A 65 -2.27 14.23 26.75
N CYS A 66 -1.75 14.95 25.75
CA CYS A 66 -0.38 14.78 25.28
C CYS A 66 0.64 15.38 26.26
N ALA A 67 1.71 14.62 26.49
CA ALA A 67 2.90 15.07 27.20
C ALA A 67 3.60 16.21 26.45
N ARG A 68 4.65 16.77 27.05
CA ARG A 68 5.46 17.76 26.33
C ARG A 68 6.31 17.06 25.28
N ILE A 69 6.34 17.64 24.08
CA ILE A 69 7.28 17.25 23.03
C ILE A 69 8.71 17.22 23.56
N THR A 70 9.40 16.11 23.32
CA THR A 70 10.79 15.86 23.67
C THR A 70 11.65 15.86 22.42
N THR A 71 12.81 16.53 22.45
CA THR A 71 13.78 16.50 21.34
C THR A 71 14.69 15.29 21.46
N LEU A 72 14.87 14.59 20.33
CA LEU A 72 15.70 13.40 20.21
C LEU A 72 17.09 13.76 19.68
N SER A 73 18.15 13.31 20.37
CA SER A 73 19.54 13.43 19.91
C SER A 73 20.37 12.23 20.37
N PRO A 74 20.77 11.31 19.47
CA PRO A 74 20.56 11.34 18.02
C PRO A 74 19.07 11.19 17.62
N ALA A 75 18.77 11.48 16.36
CA ALA A 75 17.44 11.26 15.80
C ALA A 75 17.08 9.77 15.80
N TYR A 76 15.80 9.46 16.00
CA TYR A 76 15.27 8.11 15.85
C TYR A 76 15.21 7.74 14.37
N VAL A 77 15.83 6.64 13.97
CA VAL A 77 15.96 6.26 12.55
C VAL A 77 15.03 5.12 12.21
N VAL A 78 14.17 5.33 11.22
CA VAL A 78 13.30 4.28 10.68
C VAL A 78 13.71 3.95 9.26
N ARG A 79 13.78 2.66 8.93
CA ARG A 79 13.99 2.20 7.55
C ARG A 79 12.90 1.24 7.16
N ILE A 80 12.29 1.47 6.01
CA ILE A 80 11.26 0.60 5.48
C ILE A 80 11.62 0.21 4.05
N ARG A 81 11.39 -1.06 3.75
CA ARG A 81 11.43 -1.60 2.39
C ARG A 81 10.19 -2.46 2.20
N VAL A 82 9.48 -2.27 1.10
CA VAL A 82 8.41 -3.16 0.67
C VAL A 82 8.76 -3.70 -0.72
N ASP A 83 8.83 -5.02 -0.84
CA ASP A 83 9.24 -5.70 -2.05
C ASP A 83 8.11 -5.82 -3.08
N GLY A 84 8.43 -6.24 -4.32
CA GLY A 84 7.43 -6.40 -5.38
C GLY A 84 6.35 -7.46 -5.11
N PHE A 85 6.52 -8.27 -4.06
CA PHE A 85 5.58 -9.32 -3.63
C PHE A 85 4.71 -8.88 -2.44
N GLY A 86 4.91 -7.65 -1.94
CA GLY A 86 4.16 -7.13 -0.81
C GLY A 86 4.69 -7.54 0.56
N ASN A 87 5.90 -8.11 0.66
CA ASN A 87 6.57 -8.30 1.95
C ASN A 87 7.24 -7.00 2.38
N ALA A 88 7.27 -6.73 3.68
CA ALA A 88 7.93 -5.55 4.23
C ALA A 88 9.03 -5.91 5.23
N THR A 89 10.10 -5.11 5.22
CA THR A 89 11.09 -5.06 6.29
C THR A 89 11.05 -3.67 6.89
N LEU A 90 10.85 -3.60 8.20
CA LEU A 90 10.80 -2.38 8.99
C LEU A 90 11.92 -2.43 10.03
N ASN A 91 12.82 -1.46 10.01
CA ASN A 91 13.86 -1.30 11.02
C ASN A 91 13.55 -0.05 11.85
N LEU A 92 13.28 -0.25 13.14
CA LEU A 92 12.99 0.78 14.13
C LEU A 92 14.22 0.97 15.03
N ASP A 93 14.98 2.04 14.74
CA ASP A 93 16.21 2.42 15.44
C ASP A 93 17.21 1.27 15.68
N GLY A 94 17.40 0.44 14.65
CA GLY A 94 18.29 -0.72 14.69
C GLY A 94 17.60 -2.05 14.95
N THR A 95 16.35 -2.06 15.41
CA THR A 95 15.55 -3.29 15.61
C THR A 95 14.80 -3.65 14.34
N GLU A 96 15.03 -4.84 13.79
CA GLU A 96 14.41 -5.28 12.53
C GLU A 96 13.17 -6.14 12.76
N PHE A 97 12.12 -5.83 11.99
CA PHE A 97 10.85 -6.54 11.92
C PHE A 97 10.57 -6.91 10.46
N VAL A 98 10.04 -8.11 10.25
CA VAL A 98 9.73 -8.65 8.92
C VAL A 98 8.26 -9.03 8.87
N PHE A 99 7.58 -8.54 7.86
CA PHE A 99 6.15 -8.74 7.64
C PHE A 99 5.93 -9.40 6.28
N GLU A 100 5.15 -10.48 6.27
CA GLU A 100 4.71 -11.13 5.04
C GLU A 100 3.62 -10.30 4.34
N GLU A 101 3.34 -10.62 3.08
CA GLU A 101 2.20 -10.06 2.35
C GLU A 101 0.90 -10.21 3.17
N GLY A 102 0.20 -9.08 3.36
CA GLY A 102 -1.05 -9.03 4.12
C GLY A 102 -0.89 -8.93 5.64
N ALA A 103 0.34 -8.99 6.19
CA ALA A 103 0.60 -8.76 7.61
C ALA A 103 0.65 -7.26 7.98
N PHE A 104 0.61 -6.37 6.99
CA PHE A 104 0.42 -4.94 7.16
C PHE A 104 -0.57 -4.43 6.09
N ALA A 105 -1.15 -3.26 6.35
CA ALA A 105 -2.09 -2.61 5.46
C ALA A 105 -1.51 -1.30 4.92
N GLU A 106 -1.99 -0.89 3.75
CA GLU A 106 -1.78 0.45 3.21
C GLU A 106 -3.07 1.26 3.31
N GLY A 107 -2.97 2.44 3.88
CA GLY A 107 -4.10 3.34 4.07
C GLY A 107 -3.86 4.72 3.47
N ARG A 108 -4.91 5.53 3.52
CA ARG A 108 -4.85 6.96 3.23
C ARG A 108 -5.88 7.69 4.07
N ASP A 109 -5.47 8.80 4.66
CA ASP A 109 -6.34 9.70 5.41
C ASP A 109 -6.13 11.16 4.97
N ARG A 110 -6.52 12.11 5.83
CA ARG A 110 -6.37 13.55 5.59
C ARG A 110 -4.91 14.03 5.58
N PHE A 111 -4.01 13.29 6.20
CA PHE A 111 -2.60 13.64 6.35
C PHE A 111 -1.74 13.01 5.26
N GLY A 112 -2.11 11.84 4.74
CA GLY A 112 -1.41 11.26 3.60
C GLY A 112 -1.68 9.78 3.41
N GLY A 113 -0.86 9.15 2.57
CA GLY A 113 -0.80 7.69 2.51
C GLY A 113 0.12 7.16 3.60
N TYR A 114 -0.24 6.05 4.22
CA TYR A 114 0.53 5.44 5.30
C TYR A 114 0.61 3.92 5.15
N PHE A 115 1.57 3.32 5.83
CA PHE A 115 1.62 1.90 6.15
C PHE A 115 1.13 1.69 7.58
N HIS A 116 0.41 0.61 7.82
CA HIS A 116 -0.10 0.26 9.13
C HIS A 116 0.23 -1.19 9.45
N PHE A 117 1.01 -1.41 10.51
CA PHE A 117 1.50 -2.71 10.95
C PHE A 117 0.80 -3.10 12.26
N TYR A 118 0.49 -4.39 12.40
CA TYR A 118 -0.19 -4.95 13.56
C TYR A 118 0.70 -6.00 14.22
N GLU A 119 0.86 -5.93 15.54
CA GLU A 119 1.57 -6.93 16.34
C GLU A 119 0.89 -7.05 17.71
N ASP A 120 0.12 -8.12 17.92
CA ASP A 120 -0.65 -8.44 19.15
C ASP A 120 -1.26 -7.23 19.89
N ASP A 121 -0.51 -6.64 20.82
CA ASP A 121 -0.95 -5.53 21.68
C ASP A 121 -0.41 -4.15 21.23
N SER A 122 0.08 -4.06 19.99
CA SER A 122 0.67 -2.85 19.42
C SER A 122 0.32 -2.67 17.94
N GLU A 123 0.15 -1.41 17.55
CA GLU A 123 0.01 -1.02 16.15
C GLU A 123 1.07 0.03 15.80
N LEU A 124 1.47 0.09 14.53
CA LEU A 124 2.38 1.11 14.04
C LEU A 124 1.83 1.74 12.77
N THR A 125 1.67 3.05 12.78
CA THR A 125 1.34 3.85 11.60
C THR A 125 2.58 4.61 11.12
N LEU A 126 2.96 4.44 9.86
CA LEU A 126 4.10 5.12 9.25
C LEU A 126 3.66 5.88 8.01
N TYR A 127 3.66 7.21 8.06
CA TYR A 127 3.32 8.02 6.89
C TYR A 127 4.42 7.94 5.82
N LYS A 128 4.00 7.78 4.57
CA LYS A 128 4.90 7.49 3.43
C LYS A 128 5.80 8.66 3.06
N ASP A 129 5.44 9.87 3.46
CA ASP A 129 6.27 11.07 3.31
C ASP A 129 7.26 11.26 4.46
N GLY A 130 7.12 10.50 5.55
CA GLY A 130 7.95 10.58 6.73
C GLY A 130 7.61 11.74 7.66
N SER A 131 6.44 12.37 7.52
CA SER A 131 6.00 13.42 8.44
C SER A 131 5.97 12.92 9.88
N GLU A 132 5.35 11.76 10.07
CA GLU A 132 5.12 11.14 11.37
C GLU A 132 5.25 9.61 11.31
N MET A 133 5.61 9.03 12.44
CA MET A 133 5.39 7.63 12.78
C MET A 133 4.69 7.59 14.14
N ILE A 134 3.69 6.73 14.28
CA ILE A 134 2.93 6.57 15.52
C ILE A 134 3.00 5.11 15.93
N ILE A 135 3.44 4.86 17.16
CA ILE A 135 3.35 3.55 17.81
C ILE A 135 2.19 3.62 18.79
N TRP A 136 1.22 2.73 18.64
CA TRP A 136 0.04 2.62 19.48
C TRP A 136 0.21 1.42 20.40
N ASP A 137 0.27 1.65 21.70
CA ASP A 137 0.23 0.62 22.73
C ASP A 137 -1.23 0.42 23.13
N LEU A 138 -1.83 -0.66 22.62
CA LEU A 138 -3.23 -0.99 22.83
C LEU A 138 -3.52 -1.47 24.27
N GLU A 139 -2.51 -1.99 24.96
CA GLU A 139 -2.64 -2.46 26.34
C GLU A 139 -2.71 -1.27 27.30
N SER A 140 -1.81 -0.29 27.13
CA SER A 140 -1.72 0.86 28.02
C SER A 140 -2.63 2.03 27.63
N GLY A 141 -3.10 2.08 26.38
CA GLY A 141 -3.92 3.18 25.85
C GLY A 141 -3.09 4.44 25.58
N PHE A 142 -1.81 4.27 25.26
CA PHE A 142 -0.89 5.36 24.91
C PHE A 142 -0.38 5.23 23.48
N ALA A 143 -0.16 6.38 22.84
CA ALA A 143 0.44 6.49 21.53
C ALA A 143 1.71 7.33 21.61
N THR A 144 2.81 6.81 21.08
CA THR A 144 4.08 7.52 20.94
C THR A 144 4.20 8.02 19.50
N ILE A 145 4.25 9.34 19.34
CA ILE A 145 4.34 10.03 18.06
C ILE A 145 5.77 10.48 17.85
N TYR A 146 6.34 10.12 16.71
CA TYR A 146 7.65 10.56 16.26
C TYR A 146 7.49 11.48 15.05
N SER A 147 8.04 12.69 15.09
CA SER A 147 7.90 13.67 14.00
C SER A 147 9.24 14.25 13.52
N TYR A 148 9.29 14.60 12.23
CA TYR A 148 10.45 15.25 11.63
C TYR A 148 10.54 16.73 12.01
N GLU A 149 9.39 17.40 12.07
CA GLU A 149 9.19 18.82 12.41
C GLU A 149 8.21 18.97 13.58
N MET A 150 8.26 20.12 14.25
CA MET A 150 7.34 20.53 15.32
C MET A 150 6.13 21.29 14.79
#